data_AF-A0A4V1ELM5-F1
#
_entry.id   AF-A0A4V1ELM5-F1
#
_cell.length_a   1.000
_cell.length_b   1.000
_cell.length_c   1.000
_cell.angle_alpha   90.00
_cell.angle_beta   90.00
_cell.angle_gamma   90.00
#
_symmetry.space_group_name_H-M   'P 1'
#
loop_
_entity.id
_entity.type
_entity.pdbx_description
1 polymer ?
#
loop_
_entity_poly.entity_id
_entity_poly.type
_entity_poly.pdbx_seq_one_letter_code
_entity_poly.pdbx_strand_id
1 'polypeptide(L)'
;MQEAVKARVESEKDSITKTTETLLSRIDEWRDELQTYWRRTTWQRFNTFPAVHLYLLEMESIITNIDVLADRGSIPPCYRELRKLLENLSWSVFDDLLFINAEYATIYDDSSVPAHIPPRPFLSANQQWYDWVRGRQTPSFETQRSQLRDRIYDHSTRSRLSYDDRYGITKGTITEVLKTNLSYPLYIALAGLKVETTESVESFVTPVNPTHLKPGVRRTIQNVVRSLKEGRRLGQLDEEFIDTLTDELLDIEANYLVPPFPSNNHVIGYLDSLWHHELPSRLDDFYGEYSFFIHSYPSSWQIYPHSSILEFKILAHEIDRFSHATSTLIEQYLTTYHRN
;
A
#
# COMPACT_ATOMS: atom_id res chain seq x y z
N MET A 1 -8.09 26.82 36.55
CA MET A 1 -8.66 26.43 35.24
C MET A 1 -8.18 25.04 34.83
N GLN A 2 -6.88 24.74 34.84
CA GLN A 2 -6.33 23.43 34.47
C GLN A 2 -6.82 22.25 35.34
N GLU A 3 -6.90 22.37 36.67
CA GLU A 3 -7.38 21.26 37.52
C GLU A 3 -8.85 20.89 37.28
N ALA A 4 -9.70 21.89 37.02
CA ALA A 4 -11.12 21.67 36.73
C ALA A 4 -11.35 21.02 35.36
N VAL A 5 -10.50 21.33 34.37
CA VAL A 5 -10.51 20.63 33.07
C VAL A 5 -9.96 19.22 33.24
N LYS A 6 -8.84 19.06 33.95
CA LYS A 6 -8.21 17.75 34.22
C LYS A 6 -9.20 16.77 34.84
N ALA A 7 -9.91 17.17 35.89
CA ALA A 7 -10.93 16.34 36.54
C ALA A 7 -12.14 16.01 35.64
N ARG A 8 -12.41 16.83 34.61
CA ARG A 8 -13.55 16.68 33.70
C ARG A 8 -13.24 15.93 32.41
N VAL A 9 -11.96 15.69 32.11
CA VAL A 9 -11.53 14.93 30.92
C VAL A 9 -11.08 13.51 31.27
N GLU A 10 -11.17 13.12 32.54
CA GLU A 10 -10.72 11.80 33.00
C GLU A 10 -11.46 10.68 32.27
N SER A 11 -12.77 10.83 32.04
CA SER A 11 -13.55 9.87 31.26
C SER A 11 -13.07 9.73 29.81
N GLU A 12 -12.68 10.84 29.18
CA GLU A 12 -12.15 10.84 27.81
C GLU A 12 -10.75 10.24 27.76
N LYS A 13 -9.91 10.49 28.77
CA LYS A 13 -8.61 9.84 28.92
C LYS A 13 -8.74 8.35 29.09
N ASP A 14 -9.59 7.89 30.01
CA ASP A 14 -9.88 6.47 30.22
C ASP A 14 -10.36 5.80 28.92
N SER A 15 -11.20 6.50 28.15
CA SER A 15 -11.66 6.02 26.84
C SER A 15 -10.50 5.90 25.85
N ILE A 16 -9.61 6.89 25.78
CA ILE A 16 -8.44 6.86 24.90
C ILE A 16 -7.53 5.69 25.30
N THR A 17 -7.18 5.59 26.58
CA THR A 17 -6.32 4.52 27.12
C THR A 17 -6.90 3.15 26.80
N LYS A 18 -8.19 2.94 27.04
CA LYS A 18 -8.87 1.68 26.72
C LYS A 18 -8.78 1.34 25.22
N THR A 19 -9.01 2.32 24.34
CA THR A 19 -8.91 2.10 22.90
C THR A 19 -7.48 1.78 22.48
N THR A 20 -6.47 2.47 23.03
CA THR A 20 -5.06 2.20 22.74
C THR A 20 -4.61 0.83 23.27
N GLU A 21 -5.01 0.45 24.48
CA GLU A 21 -4.74 -0.88 25.06
C GLU A 21 -5.36 -2.00 24.22
N THR A 22 -6.59 -1.80 23.76
CA THR A 22 -7.26 -2.75 22.86
C THR A 22 -6.46 -2.90 21.56
N LEU A 23 -6.01 -1.80 20.96
CA LEU A 23 -5.22 -1.86 19.73
C LEU A 23 -3.85 -2.51 19.95
N LEU A 24 -3.19 -2.27 21.08
CA LEU A 24 -1.94 -2.93 21.46
C LEU A 24 -2.12 -4.46 21.60
N SER A 25 -3.18 -4.91 22.27
CA SER A 25 -3.49 -6.35 22.38
C SER A 25 -3.67 -6.99 20.99
N ARG A 26 -4.32 -6.27 20.06
CA ARG A 26 -4.51 -6.76 18.69
C ARG A 26 -3.22 -6.84 17.89
N ILE A 27 -2.26 -5.94 18.15
CA ILE A 27 -0.95 -5.97 17.50
C ILE A 27 -0.23 -7.28 17.78
N ASP A 28 -0.26 -7.76 19.02
CA ASP A 28 0.35 -9.03 19.38
C ASP A 28 -0.30 -10.21 18.63
N GLU A 29 -1.65 -10.23 18.57
CA GLU A 29 -2.40 -11.24 17.81
C GLU A 29 -2.00 -11.25 16.33
N TRP A 30 -1.98 -10.07 15.68
CA TRP A 30 -1.60 -9.93 14.28
C TRP A 30 -0.14 -10.34 14.02
N ARG A 31 0.77 -10.05 14.96
CA ARG A 31 2.17 -10.44 14.85
C ARG A 31 2.34 -11.95 14.92
N ASP A 32 1.67 -12.61 15.86
CA ASP A 32 1.71 -14.07 16.01
C ASP A 32 1.12 -14.77 14.79
N GLU A 33 0.04 -14.23 14.25
CA GLU A 33 -0.57 -14.69 13.01
C GLU A 33 0.44 -14.58 11.85
N LEU A 34 0.94 -13.39 11.55
CA LEU A 34 1.91 -13.16 10.47
C LEU A 34 3.19 -13.99 10.62
N GLN A 35 3.68 -14.19 11.85
CA GLN A 35 4.85 -15.03 12.11
C GLN A 35 4.56 -16.50 11.79
N THR A 36 3.37 -17.00 12.12
CA THR A 36 2.94 -18.36 11.80
C THR A 36 2.93 -18.60 10.30
N TYR A 37 2.44 -17.63 9.54
CA TYR A 37 2.41 -17.74 8.08
C TYR A 37 3.78 -17.58 7.43
N TRP A 38 4.62 -16.68 7.92
CA TRP A 38 5.97 -16.50 7.39
C TRP A 38 6.74 -17.83 7.32
N ARG A 39 6.59 -18.68 8.35
CA ARG A 39 7.21 -20.02 8.43
C ARG A 39 6.70 -21.04 7.40
N ARG A 40 5.68 -20.71 6.61
CA ARG A 40 4.99 -21.63 5.69
C ARG A 40 4.93 -21.14 4.24
N THR A 41 5.56 -20.01 3.90
CA THR A 41 5.20 -19.23 2.71
C THR A 41 6.40 -18.75 1.87
N THR A 42 6.07 -18.20 0.70
CA THR A 42 6.95 -17.52 -0.27
C THR A 42 7.97 -16.57 0.36
N TRP A 43 7.66 -15.91 1.48
CA TRP A 43 8.56 -14.99 2.16
C TRP A 43 9.86 -15.64 2.64
N GLN A 44 9.76 -16.85 3.20
CA GLN A 44 10.93 -17.62 3.62
C GLN A 44 11.81 -17.97 2.42
N ARG A 45 11.19 -18.30 1.27
CA ARG A 45 11.90 -18.63 0.03
C ARG A 45 12.74 -17.46 -0.48
N PHE A 46 12.23 -16.23 -0.35
CA PHE A 46 12.94 -15.01 -0.75
C PHE A 46 13.72 -14.35 0.39
N ASN A 47 13.87 -15.03 1.54
CA ASN A 47 14.53 -14.52 2.74
C ASN A 47 14.09 -13.08 3.11
N THR A 48 12.79 -12.82 3.03
CA THR A 48 12.17 -11.52 3.36
C THR A 48 11.03 -11.72 4.37
N PHE A 49 10.51 -10.63 4.94
CA PHE A 49 9.46 -10.63 5.97
C PHE A 49 8.36 -9.66 5.59
N PRO A 50 7.07 -9.96 5.82
CA PRO A 50 6.00 -9.01 5.56
C PRO A 50 6.31 -7.63 6.18
N ALA A 51 6.21 -6.56 5.40
CA ALA A 51 6.47 -5.19 5.86
C ALA A 51 5.48 -4.79 6.94
N VAL A 52 4.24 -5.29 6.87
CA VAL A 52 3.27 -5.11 7.95
C VAL A 52 3.81 -5.68 9.26
N HIS A 53 4.37 -6.89 9.24
CA HIS A 53 4.94 -7.51 10.45
C HIS A 53 6.08 -6.68 11.04
N LEU A 54 6.96 -6.12 10.21
CA LEU A 54 8.04 -5.23 10.67
C LEU A 54 7.47 -3.94 11.26
N TYR A 55 6.47 -3.36 10.60
CA TYR A 55 5.87 -2.09 11.00
C TYR A 55 5.05 -2.20 12.29
N LEU A 56 4.42 -3.35 12.57
CA LEU A 56 3.67 -3.56 13.81
C LEU A 56 4.52 -3.29 15.07
N LEU A 57 5.84 -3.48 15.02
CA LEU A 57 6.77 -3.11 16.09
C LEU A 57 6.86 -1.58 16.30
N GLU A 58 6.92 -0.81 15.22
CA GLU A 58 6.92 0.66 15.31
C GLU A 58 5.53 1.18 15.71
N MET A 59 4.47 0.53 15.21
CA MET A 59 3.08 0.87 15.53
C MET A 59 2.80 0.80 17.04
N GLU A 60 3.32 -0.21 17.73
CA GLU A 60 3.26 -0.34 19.20
C GLU A 60 3.78 0.93 19.89
N SER A 61 4.99 1.37 19.50
CA SER A 61 5.62 2.57 20.07
C SER A 61 4.82 3.84 19.79
N ILE A 62 4.24 3.97 18.60
CA ILE A 62 3.41 5.11 18.21
C ILE A 62 2.12 5.16 19.07
N ILE A 63 1.47 4.02 19.27
CA ILE A 63 0.23 3.93 20.06
C ILE A 63 0.51 4.24 21.54
N THR A 64 1.58 3.69 22.11
CA THR A 64 2.00 4.05 23.47
C THR A 64 2.28 5.55 23.60
N ASN A 65 2.89 6.17 22.58
CA ASN A 65 3.14 7.60 22.59
C ASN A 65 1.83 8.41 22.53
N ILE A 66 0.82 7.98 21.77
CA ILE A 66 -0.50 8.62 21.73
C ILE A 66 -1.13 8.65 23.12
N ASP A 67 -1.11 7.54 23.85
CA ASP A 67 -1.64 7.46 25.22
C ASP A 67 -0.91 8.43 26.17
N VAL A 68 0.42 8.42 26.16
CA VAL A 68 1.25 9.33 26.98
C VAL A 68 1.00 10.80 26.63
N LEU A 69 0.86 11.14 25.35
CA LEU A 69 0.58 12.50 24.90
C LEU A 69 -0.83 12.94 25.32
N ALA A 70 -1.82 12.07 25.19
CA ALA A 70 -3.19 12.32 25.60
C ALA A 70 -3.30 12.52 27.12
N ASP A 71 -2.62 11.70 27.93
CA ASP A 71 -2.58 11.87 29.39
C ASP A 71 -1.98 13.24 29.79
N ARG A 72 -0.93 13.68 29.09
CA ARG A 72 -0.33 15.00 29.27
C ARG A 72 -1.16 16.14 28.69
N GLY A 73 -2.29 15.84 28.05
CA GLY A 73 -3.15 16.81 27.37
C GLY A 73 -2.51 17.51 26.19
N SER A 74 -1.63 16.80 25.47
CA SER A 74 -0.95 17.24 24.26
C SER A 74 -1.67 16.72 23.01
N ILE A 75 -2.82 17.31 22.70
CA ILE A 75 -3.77 16.80 21.69
C ILE A 75 -3.24 16.89 20.23
N PRO A 76 -2.72 18.03 19.72
CA PRO A 76 -2.20 18.14 18.36
C PRO A 76 -1.07 17.16 18.04
N PRO A 77 -0.10 16.92 18.94
CA PRO A 77 0.86 15.82 18.76
C PRO A 77 0.23 14.45 18.54
N CYS A 78 -0.89 14.10 19.21
CA CYS A 78 -1.57 12.82 18.96
C CYS A 78 -2.00 12.68 17.50
N TYR A 79 -2.53 13.74 16.87
CA TYR A 79 -2.91 13.69 15.44
C TYR A 79 -1.70 13.51 14.50
N ARG A 80 -0.52 14.02 14.88
CA ARG A 80 0.72 13.77 14.11
C ARG A 80 1.12 12.30 14.16
N GLU A 81 1.00 11.69 15.34
CA GLU A 81 1.25 10.27 15.54
C GLU A 81 0.23 9.40 14.78
N LEU A 82 -1.07 9.74 14.84
CA LEU A 82 -2.12 9.06 14.06
C LEU A 82 -1.85 9.12 12.55
N ARG A 83 -1.45 10.30 12.05
CA ARG A 83 -1.07 10.44 10.64
C ARG A 83 0.14 9.59 10.28
N LYS A 84 1.22 9.65 11.08
CA LYS A 84 2.41 8.83 10.87
C LYS A 84 2.06 7.35 10.84
N LEU A 85 1.15 6.94 11.73
CA LEU A 85 0.65 5.57 11.79
C LEU A 85 -0.01 5.16 10.48
N LEU A 86 -0.95 5.97 9.99
CA LEU A 86 -1.66 5.73 8.75
C LEU A 86 -0.73 5.66 7.54
N GLU A 87 0.21 6.61 7.43
CA GLU A 87 1.18 6.66 6.33
C GLU A 87 2.00 5.37 6.30
N ASN A 88 2.65 5.01 7.41
CA ASN A 88 3.53 3.86 7.46
C ASN A 88 2.77 2.54 7.28
N LEU A 89 1.60 2.38 7.92
CA LEU A 89 0.77 1.18 7.75
C LEU A 89 0.35 1.00 6.29
N SER A 90 -0.11 2.07 5.65
CA SER A 90 -0.55 2.03 4.25
C SER A 90 0.59 1.64 3.32
N TRP A 91 1.79 2.16 3.55
CA TRP A 91 2.99 1.75 2.81
C TRP A 91 3.33 0.28 3.01
N SER A 92 3.31 -0.21 4.25
CA SER A 92 3.61 -1.60 4.56
C SER A 92 2.63 -2.57 3.90
N VAL A 93 1.33 -2.25 3.95
CA VAL A 93 0.29 -3.07 3.29
C VAL A 93 0.44 -3.04 1.78
N PHE A 94 0.65 -1.85 1.20
CA PHE A 94 0.83 -1.71 -0.25
C PHE A 94 2.05 -2.47 -0.77
N ASP A 95 3.20 -2.36 -0.10
CA ASP A 95 4.41 -3.13 -0.43
C ASP A 95 4.11 -4.64 -0.41
N ASP A 96 3.50 -5.14 0.67
CA ASP A 96 3.20 -6.56 0.80
C ASP A 96 2.27 -7.07 -0.31
N LEU A 97 1.22 -6.31 -0.65
CA LEU A 97 0.30 -6.67 -1.74
C LEU A 97 1.01 -6.78 -3.09
N LEU A 98 1.88 -5.82 -3.43
CA LEU A 98 2.65 -5.86 -4.68
C LEU A 98 3.57 -7.07 -4.76
N PHE A 99 4.16 -7.48 -3.63
CA PHE A 99 5.04 -8.65 -3.56
C PHE A 99 4.24 -9.95 -3.67
N ILE A 100 3.14 -10.09 -2.93
CA ILE A 100 2.29 -11.30 -2.95
C ILE A 100 1.76 -11.52 -4.37
N ASN A 101 1.22 -10.48 -4.98
CA ASN A 101 0.65 -10.53 -6.34
C ASN A 101 1.69 -10.77 -7.45
N ALA A 102 2.99 -10.56 -7.17
CA ALA A 102 4.03 -10.89 -8.13
C ALA A 102 4.21 -12.40 -8.29
N GLU A 103 3.72 -13.22 -7.34
CA GLU A 103 3.82 -14.68 -7.36
C GLU A 103 5.24 -15.17 -7.70
N TYR A 104 6.28 -14.51 -7.18
CA TYR A 104 7.67 -14.77 -7.58
C TYR A 104 8.08 -16.24 -7.44
N ALA A 105 7.50 -16.96 -6.48
CA ALA A 105 7.71 -18.39 -6.30
C ALA A 105 7.21 -19.26 -7.48
N THR A 106 6.21 -18.80 -8.22
CA THR A 106 5.69 -19.50 -9.41
C THR A 106 6.51 -19.19 -10.67
N ILE A 107 7.20 -18.05 -10.68
CA ILE A 107 7.93 -17.53 -11.83
C ILE A 107 9.37 -18.04 -11.86
N TYR A 108 10.01 -18.12 -10.70
CA TYR A 108 11.41 -18.51 -10.57
C TYR A 108 11.51 -19.88 -9.89
N ASP A 109 12.31 -20.80 -10.45
CA ASP A 109 12.71 -22.04 -9.79
C ASP A 109 13.86 -21.76 -8.80
N ASP A 110 14.03 -22.59 -7.77
CA ASP A 110 14.93 -22.43 -6.61
C ASP A 110 16.40 -22.16 -6.98
N SER A 111 16.80 -22.47 -8.21
CA SER A 111 18.15 -22.31 -8.74
C SER A 111 18.35 -21.05 -9.60
N SER A 112 17.30 -20.23 -9.80
CA SER A 112 17.26 -19.24 -10.90
C SER A 112 16.81 -17.82 -10.52
N VAL A 113 16.48 -17.53 -9.25
CA VAL A 113 16.15 -16.15 -8.85
C VAL A 113 17.38 -15.27 -9.15
N PRO A 114 17.34 -14.39 -10.16
CA PRO A 114 18.51 -13.58 -10.46
C PRO A 114 18.74 -12.64 -9.28
N ALA A 115 20.00 -12.46 -8.87
CA ALA A 115 20.40 -11.48 -7.85
C ALA A 115 20.03 -10.00 -8.20
N HIS A 116 19.31 -9.78 -9.30
CA HIS A 116 19.09 -8.50 -9.96
C HIS A 116 17.63 -8.02 -9.97
N ILE A 117 16.68 -8.78 -9.40
CA ILE A 117 15.32 -8.28 -9.16
C ILE A 117 15.21 -8.05 -7.67
N PRO A 118 15.25 -6.81 -7.17
CA PRO A 118 14.90 -6.55 -5.78
C PRO A 118 13.42 -6.94 -5.67
N PRO A 119 13.07 -8.01 -4.94
CA PRO A 119 11.67 -8.43 -4.87
C PRO A 119 10.80 -7.33 -4.26
N ARG A 120 11.40 -6.40 -3.51
CA ARG A 120 10.74 -5.40 -2.68
C ARG A 120 11.57 -4.11 -2.54
N PRO A 121 11.62 -3.25 -3.57
CA PRO A 121 12.41 -2.02 -3.52
C PRO A 121 12.00 -1.08 -2.38
N PHE A 122 10.72 -1.04 -1.94
CA PHE A 122 10.30 -0.10 -0.88
C PHE A 122 10.82 -0.46 0.51
N LEU A 123 11.27 -1.69 0.77
CA LEU A 123 11.99 -2.02 2.01
C LEU A 123 13.33 -1.29 2.16
N SER A 124 13.89 -0.79 1.05
CA SER A 124 15.14 -0.01 1.03
C SER A 124 14.91 1.46 0.67
N ALA A 125 13.67 1.93 0.84
CA ALA A 125 13.32 3.34 0.64
C ALA A 125 14.21 4.23 1.51
N ASN A 126 14.76 5.29 0.90
CA ASN A 126 15.65 6.22 1.56
C ASN A 126 15.51 7.63 0.98
N GLN A 127 16.06 8.61 1.72
CA GLN A 127 15.95 10.02 1.37
C GLN A 127 16.57 10.35 0.00
N GLN A 128 17.70 9.75 -0.37
CA GLN A 128 18.37 10.04 -1.63
C GLN A 128 17.52 9.60 -2.83
N TRP A 129 16.89 8.43 -2.73
CA TRP A 129 15.94 7.96 -3.74
C TRP A 129 14.73 8.90 -3.84
N TYR A 130 14.13 9.29 -2.71
CA TYR A 130 13.01 10.24 -2.69
C TYR A 130 13.36 11.57 -3.36
N ASP A 131 14.48 12.19 -2.96
CA ASP A 131 14.92 13.48 -3.50
C ASP A 131 15.24 13.38 -5.00
N TRP A 132 15.80 12.24 -5.43
CA TRP A 132 16.05 11.96 -6.84
C TRP A 132 14.75 11.87 -7.65
N VAL A 133 13.72 11.17 -7.15
CA VAL A 133 12.42 11.08 -7.84
C VAL A 133 11.70 12.42 -7.88
N ARG A 134 11.69 13.16 -6.77
CA ARG A 134 10.97 14.44 -6.63
C ARG A 134 11.38 15.49 -7.66
N GLY A 135 12.64 15.48 -8.09
CA GLY A 135 13.16 16.42 -9.09
C GLY A 135 12.80 16.08 -10.55
N ARG A 136 12.06 15.00 -10.81
CA ARG A 136 11.85 14.45 -12.16
C ARG A 136 10.38 14.39 -12.53
N GLN A 137 10.09 14.51 -13.82
CA GLN A 137 8.77 14.21 -14.35
C GLN A 137 8.57 12.69 -14.33
N THR A 138 7.77 12.22 -13.38
CA THR A 138 7.36 10.81 -13.29
C THR A 138 6.16 10.55 -14.19
N PRO A 139 6.12 9.39 -14.89
CA PRO A 139 4.89 8.93 -15.50
C PRO A 139 3.79 8.83 -14.43
N SER A 140 2.63 9.44 -14.69
CA SER A 140 1.48 9.30 -13.81
C SER A 140 1.00 7.85 -13.86
N PHE A 141 1.13 7.13 -12.74
CA PHE A 141 0.64 5.76 -12.63
C PHE A 141 -0.84 5.64 -13.06
N GLU A 142 -1.68 6.59 -12.65
CA GLU A 142 -3.11 6.60 -13.02
C GLU A 142 -3.35 6.72 -14.52
N THR A 143 -2.52 7.52 -15.20
CA THR A 143 -2.58 7.66 -16.66
C THR A 143 -2.17 6.35 -17.34
N GLN A 144 -1.06 5.76 -16.90
CA GLN A 144 -0.50 4.53 -17.46
C GLN A 144 -1.45 3.33 -17.22
N ARG A 145 -2.01 3.23 -16.02
CA ARG A 145 -3.06 2.26 -15.67
C ARG A 145 -4.32 2.44 -16.53
N SER A 146 -4.73 3.68 -16.79
CA SER A 146 -5.90 3.96 -17.63
C SER A 146 -5.68 3.54 -19.09
N GLN A 147 -4.47 3.76 -19.61
CA GLN A 147 -4.08 3.28 -20.95
C GLN A 147 -4.08 1.75 -21.01
N LEU A 148 -3.48 1.09 -20.02
CA LEU A 148 -3.51 -0.37 -19.90
C LEU A 148 -4.94 -0.92 -19.87
N ARG A 149 -5.81 -0.32 -19.03
CA ARG A 149 -7.23 -0.67 -18.95
C ARG A 149 -7.92 -0.55 -20.31
N ASP A 150 -7.66 0.52 -21.04
CA ASP A 150 -8.29 0.75 -22.35
C ASP A 150 -7.82 -0.27 -23.38
N ARG A 151 -6.54 -0.67 -23.37
CA ARG A 151 -6.03 -1.75 -24.22
C ARG A 151 -6.65 -3.10 -23.90
N ILE A 152 -6.81 -3.44 -22.62
CA ILE A 152 -7.49 -4.67 -22.18
C ILE A 152 -8.96 -4.63 -22.58
N TYR A 153 -9.61 -3.48 -22.46
CA TYR A 153 -10.98 -3.28 -22.89
C TYR A 153 -11.13 -3.53 -24.39
N ASP A 154 -10.26 -2.93 -25.21
CA ASP A 154 -10.26 -3.13 -26.65
C ASP A 154 -10.06 -4.61 -27.03
N HIS A 155 -9.11 -5.30 -26.38
CA HIS A 155 -8.97 -6.76 -26.56
C HIS A 155 -10.25 -7.50 -26.20
N SER A 156 -10.88 -7.17 -25.06
CA SER A 156 -12.09 -7.85 -24.59
C SER A 156 -13.27 -7.79 -25.57
N THR A 157 -13.38 -6.68 -26.32
CA THR A 157 -14.40 -6.52 -27.36
C THR A 157 -14.12 -7.35 -28.62
N ARG A 158 -12.85 -7.64 -28.92
CA ARG A 158 -12.42 -8.37 -30.13
C ARG A 158 -12.35 -9.89 -29.90
N SER A 159 -11.89 -10.32 -28.73
CA SER A 159 -11.64 -11.73 -28.41
C SER A 159 -12.82 -12.42 -27.69
N ARG A 160 -13.95 -11.72 -27.50
CA ARG A 160 -15.12 -12.20 -26.73
C ARG A 160 -14.73 -12.71 -25.35
N LEU A 161 -13.99 -11.90 -24.59
CA LEU A 161 -13.65 -12.23 -23.20
C LEU A 161 -14.92 -12.37 -22.31
N SER A 162 -16.04 -11.71 -22.69
CA SER A 162 -17.31 -11.80 -21.97
C SER A 162 -18.09 -13.10 -22.26
N TYR A 163 -18.77 -13.59 -21.22
CA TYR A 163 -19.64 -14.78 -21.19
C TYR A 163 -21.00 -14.59 -21.87
N ASP A 164 -21.56 -13.38 -21.81
CA ASP A 164 -22.90 -13.07 -22.33
C ASP A 164 -22.81 -11.77 -23.13
N ASP A 165 -23.22 -11.77 -24.39
CA ASP A 165 -23.29 -10.58 -25.25
C ASP A 165 -24.14 -9.45 -24.60
N ARG A 166 -24.93 -9.78 -23.55
CA ARG A 166 -25.76 -8.85 -22.76
C ARG A 166 -25.04 -8.19 -21.57
N TYR A 167 -23.92 -8.74 -21.09
CA TYR A 167 -23.14 -8.20 -19.97
C TYR A 167 -21.65 -8.14 -20.36
N GLY A 168 -21.29 -7.15 -21.17
CA GLY A 168 -19.90 -6.91 -21.56
C GLY A 168 -19.00 -6.55 -20.36
N ILE A 169 -17.73 -6.95 -20.43
CA ILE A 169 -16.70 -6.49 -19.49
C ILE A 169 -16.64 -4.97 -19.55
N THR A 170 -16.83 -4.29 -18.42
CA THR A 170 -16.77 -2.84 -18.36
C THR A 170 -15.36 -2.36 -18.02
N LYS A 171 -15.04 -1.12 -18.37
CA LYS A 171 -13.80 -0.46 -17.93
C LYS A 171 -13.67 -0.46 -16.39
N GLY A 172 -14.78 -0.33 -15.66
CA GLY A 172 -14.80 -0.40 -14.20
C GLY A 172 -14.37 -1.79 -13.69
N THR A 173 -14.93 -2.85 -14.27
CA THR A 173 -14.54 -4.24 -13.94
C THR A 173 -13.04 -4.47 -14.18
N ILE A 174 -12.50 -3.97 -15.31
CA ILE A 174 -11.07 -4.08 -15.60
C ILE A 174 -10.24 -3.31 -14.58
N THR A 175 -10.67 -2.11 -14.18
CA THR A 175 -10.00 -1.33 -13.14
C THR A 175 -9.93 -2.09 -11.81
N GLU A 176 -11.01 -2.73 -11.37
CA GLU A 176 -11.01 -3.52 -10.13
C GLU A 176 -10.12 -4.76 -10.21
N VAL A 177 -10.14 -5.47 -11.34
CA VAL A 177 -9.25 -6.63 -11.55
C VAL A 177 -7.78 -6.19 -11.62
N LEU A 178 -7.47 -5.06 -12.26
CA LEU A 178 -6.12 -4.51 -12.31
C LEU A 178 -5.60 -4.13 -10.92
N LYS A 179 -6.44 -3.52 -10.07
CA LYS A 179 -6.05 -3.18 -8.69
C LYS A 179 -5.74 -4.45 -7.90
N THR A 180 -6.66 -5.41 -7.87
CA THR A 180 -6.50 -6.64 -7.06
C THR A 180 -5.31 -7.50 -7.48
N ASN A 181 -4.88 -7.42 -8.74
CA ASN A 181 -3.73 -8.17 -9.26
C ASN A 181 -2.44 -7.35 -9.38
N LEU A 182 -2.43 -6.05 -9.01
CA LEU A 182 -1.26 -5.20 -9.20
C LEU A 182 -0.05 -5.80 -8.47
N SER A 183 1.06 -5.96 -9.20
CA SER A 183 2.29 -6.57 -8.71
C SER A 183 3.47 -5.61 -8.86
N TYR A 184 4.56 -5.89 -8.16
CA TYR A 184 5.81 -5.12 -8.29
C TYR A 184 6.28 -4.99 -9.76
N PRO A 185 6.42 -6.08 -10.54
CA PRO A 185 6.85 -5.99 -11.93
C PRO A 185 5.97 -5.09 -12.78
N LEU A 186 4.63 -5.23 -12.67
CA LEU A 186 3.70 -4.40 -13.43
C LEU A 186 3.74 -2.93 -12.95
N TYR A 187 3.85 -2.71 -11.65
CA TYR A 187 3.95 -1.36 -11.09
C TYR A 187 5.19 -0.62 -11.59
N ILE A 188 6.35 -1.31 -11.61
CA ILE A 188 7.60 -0.76 -12.14
C ILE A 188 7.51 -0.56 -13.66
N ALA A 189 6.89 -1.47 -14.41
CA ALA A 189 6.70 -1.29 -15.85
C ALA A 189 5.84 -0.06 -16.18
N LEU A 190 4.80 0.21 -15.39
CA LEU A 190 3.88 1.32 -15.62
C LEU A 190 4.45 2.68 -15.15
N ALA A 191 5.13 2.72 -14.01
CA ALA A 191 5.52 3.98 -13.36
C ALA A 191 7.02 4.16 -13.18
N GLY A 192 7.84 3.19 -13.58
CA GLY A 192 9.29 3.24 -13.47
C GLY A 192 9.92 4.39 -14.27
N LEU A 193 10.99 4.97 -13.70
CA LEU A 193 11.76 6.02 -14.34
C LEU A 193 12.87 5.41 -15.19
N LYS A 194 12.92 5.75 -16.47
CA LYS A 194 13.93 5.26 -17.41
C LYS A 194 15.28 5.95 -17.13
N VAL A 195 16.35 5.16 -17.11
CA VAL A 195 17.73 5.64 -17.04
C VAL A 195 18.61 4.89 -18.03
N GLU A 196 19.60 5.58 -18.60
CA GLU A 196 20.52 5.00 -19.57
C GLU A 196 21.59 4.11 -18.91
N THR A 197 22.04 4.49 -17.70
CA THR A 197 23.09 3.80 -16.94
C THR A 197 22.73 3.68 -15.45
N THR A 198 23.31 2.68 -14.76
CA THR A 198 23.06 2.45 -13.32
C THR A 198 23.90 3.34 -12.41
N GLU A 199 25.05 3.83 -12.88
CA GLU A 199 26.04 4.59 -12.08
C GLU A 199 25.42 5.77 -11.32
N SER A 200 24.42 6.43 -11.90
CA SER A 200 23.78 7.61 -11.32
C SER A 200 22.81 7.31 -10.16
N VAL A 201 22.45 6.05 -9.94
CA VAL A 201 21.33 5.64 -9.07
C VAL A 201 21.63 4.43 -8.19
N GLU A 202 22.56 3.56 -8.59
CA GLU A 202 22.88 2.29 -7.89
C GLU A 202 23.37 2.46 -6.45
N SER A 203 23.83 3.66 -6.09
CA SER A 203 24.23 4.00 -4.73
C SER A 203 23.06 4.09 -3.74
N PHE A 204 21.82 4.28 -4.22
CA PHE A 204 20.64 4.46 -3.36
C PHE A 204 19.40 3.69 -3.80
N VAL A 205 19.33 3.17 -5.02
CA VAL A 205 18.23 2.33 -5.49
C VAL A 205 18.73 1.36 -6.54
N THR A 206 18.29 0.10 -6.47
CA THR A 206 18.65 -0.92 -7.46
C THR A 206 17.82 -0.73 -8.73
N PRO A 207 18.43 -0.32 -9.86
CA PRO A 207 17.71 -0.23 -11.13
C PRO A 207 17.51 -1.63 -11.69
N VAL A 208 16.42 -1.82 -12.42
CA VAL A 208 16.02 -3.13 -12.96
C VAL A 208 16.06 -3.09 -14.48
N ASN A 209 16.69 -4.09 -15.09
CA ASN A 209 16.61 -4.24 -16.55
C ASN A 209 15.18 -4.67 -16.93
N PRO A 210 14.51 -4.00 -17.90
CA PRO A 210 13.15 -4.34 -18.30
C PRO A 210 12.97 -5.80 -18.70
N THR A 211 13.99 -6.43 -19.32
CA THR A 211 13.94 -7.85 -19.72
C THR A 211 13.75 -8.78 -18.51
N HIS A 212 14.28 -8.40 -17.34
CA HIS A 212 14.12 -9.18 -16.11
C HIS A 212 12.70 -9.05 -15.52
N LEU A 213 11.99 -7.96 -15.82
CA LEU A 213 10.59 -7.77 -15.39
C LEU A 213 9.60 -8.55 -16.27
N LYS A 214 9.97 -8.91 -17.50
CA LYS A 214 9.10 -9.55 -18.49
C LYS A 214 8.30 -10.75 -17.95
N PRO A 215 8.92 -11.74 -17.27
CA PRO A 215 8.16 -12.87 -16.73
C PRO A 215 7.09 -12.44 -15.71
N GLY A 216 7.42 -11.48 -14.84
CA GLY A 216 6.51 -10.94 -13.84
C GLY A 216 5.36 -10.12 -14.43
N VAL A 217 5.66 -9.20 -15.35
CA VAL A 217 4.65 -8.40 -16.04
C VAL A 217 3.68 -9.31 -16.81
N ARG A 218 4.23 -10.28 -17.57
CA ARG A 218 3.43 -11.26 -18.30
C ARG A 218 2.50 -12.03 -17.38
N ARG A 219 3.02 -12.53 -16.26
CA ARG A 219 2.24 -13.30 -15.27
C ARG A 219 1.11 -12.46 -14.69
N THR A 220 1.38 -11.21 -14.33
CA THR A 220 0.35 -10.32 -13.80
C THR A 220 -0.75 -10.04 -14.81
N ILE A 221 -0.40 -9.75 -16.07
CA ILE A 221 -1.41 -9.54 -17.13
C ILE A 221 -2.19 -10.84 -17.36
N GLN A 222 -1.52 -12.00 -17.35
CA GLN A 222 -2.17 -13.30 -17.46
C GLN A 222 -3.22 -13.51 -16.36
N ASN A 223 -2.89 -13.16 -15.11
CA ASN A 223 -3.82 -13.25 -13.98
C ASN A 223 -4.99 -12.28 -14.16
N VAL A 224 -4.75 -11.05 -14.59
CA VAL A 224 -5.81 -10.07 -14.90
C VAL A 224 -6.78 -10.61 -15.96
N VAL A 225 -6.27 -11.11 -17.09
CA VAL A 225 -7.11 -11.67 -18.16
C VAL A 225 -7.85 -12.91 -17.67
N ARG A 226 -7.20 -13.79 -16.88
CA ARG A 226 -7.84 -14.98 -16.31
C ARG A 226 -8.95 -14.62 -15.33
N SER A 227 -8.76 -13.61 -14.48
CA SER A 227 -9.79 -13.11 -13.55
C SER A 227 -10.99 -12.53 -14.30
N LEU A 228 -10.76 -11.77 -15.39
CA LEU A 228 -11.82 -11.27 -16.26
C LEU A 228 -12.60 -12.40 -16.96
N LYS A 229 -11.98 -13.57 -17.13
CA LYS A 229 -12.64 -14.78 -17.67
C LYS A 229 -13.17 -15.73 -16.60
N GLU A 230 -13.19 -15.33 -15.33
CA GLU A 230 -13.65 -16.16 -14.20
C GLU A 230 -12.88 -17.49 -14.08
N GLY A 231 -11.55 -17.45 -14.29
CA GLY A 231 -10.70 -18.63 -14.14
C GLY A 231 -10.68 -19.58 -15.34
N ARG A 232 -11.41 -19.28 -16.42
CA ARG A 232 -11.40 -20.10 -17.65
C ARG A 232 -10.00 -20.13 -18.29
N ARG A 233 -9.78 -21.17 -19.10
CA ARG A 233 -8.53 -21.32 -19.87
C ARG A 233 -8.36 -20.16 -20.86
N LEU A 234 -7.12 -19.71 -20.98
CA LEU A 234 -6.71 -18.71 -21.96
C LEU A 234 -6.62 -19.37 -23.33
N GLY A 235 -7.18 -18.70 -24.34
CA GLY A 235 -7.08 -19.13 -25.72
C GLY A 235 -5.82 -18.60 -26.39
N GLN A 236 -5.55 -19.03 -27.61
CA GLN A 236 -4.39 -18.57 -28.39
C GLN A 236 -4.38 -17.03 -28.55
N LEU A 237 -5.52 -16.43 -28.88
CA LEU A 237 -5.65 -14.97 -29.01
C LEU A 237 -5.35 -14.22 -27.70
N ASP A 238 -5.62 -14.84 -26.54
CA ASP A 238 -5.32 -14.23 -25.25
C ASP A 238 -3.83 -14.27 -24.96
N GLU A 239 -3.17 -15.41 -25.22
CA GLU A 239 -1.73 -15.56 -25.02
C GLU A 239 -0.96 -14.63 -25.98
N GLU A 240 -1.36 -14.53 -27.25
CA GLU A 240 -0.78 -13.59 -28.23
C GLU A 240 -0.95 -12.13 -27.79
N PHE A 241 -2.13 -11.76 -27.27
CA PHE A 241 -2.37 -10.43 -26.71
C PHE A 241 -1.52 -10.16 -25.48
N ILE A 242 -1.43 -11.11 -24.55
CA ILE A 242 -0.63 -10.99 -23.32
C ILE A 242 0.85 -10.77 -23.67
N ASP A 243 1.38 -11.56 -24.60
CA ASP A 243 2.78 -11.43 -25.04
C ASP A 243 3.04 -10.07 -25.69
N THR A 244 2.17 -9.66 -26.62
CA THR A 244 2.27 -8.36 -27.31
C THR A 244 2.18 -7.18 -26.33
N LEU A 245 1.21 -7.21 -25.42
CA LEU A 245 1.02 -6.18 -24.40
C LEU A 245 2.20 -6.11 -23.43
N THR A 246 2.75 -7.27 -23.04
CA THR A 246 3.93 -7.32 -22.15
C THR A 246 5.14 -6.65 -22.81
N ASP A 247 5.38 -6.95 -24.09
CA ASP A 247 6.52 -6.39 -24.84
C ASP A 247 6.38 -4.88 -25.05
N GLU A 248 5.17 -4.40 -25.33
CA GLU A 248 4.91 -2.97 -25.46
C GLU A 248 5.05 -2.19 -24.15
N LEU A 249 4.68 -2.77 -23.01
CA LEU A 249 4.79 -2.11 -21.71
C LEU A 249 6.24 -1.96 -21.24
N LEU A 250 7.10 -2.90 -21.61
CA LEU A 250 8.48 -2.93 -21.11
C LEU A 250 9.46 -2.14 -21.96
N ASP A 251 9.03 -1.57 -23.08
CA ASP A 251 9.80 -0.73 -24.00
C ASP A 251 11.30 -1.08 -23.97
N ILE A 252 11.64 -2.17 -24.66
CA ILE A 252 12.93 -2.87 -24.59
C ILE A 252 14.11 -1.94 -24.98
N GLU A 253 13.84 -0.76 -25.55
CA GLU A 253 14.84 0.28 -25.82
C GLU A 253 15.37 0.96 -24.55
N ALA A 254 14.67 0.87 -23.41
CA ALA A 254 15.17 1.36 -22.13
C ALA A 254 16.23 0.41 -21.55
N ASN A 255 17.42 0.93 -21.22
CA ASN A 255 18.48 0.12 -20.61
C ASN A 255 18.09 -0.34 -19.19
N TYR A 256 17.55 0.58 -18.38
CA TYR A 256 17.17 0.30 -17.00
C TYR A 256 15.94 1.12 -16.56
N LEU A 257 15.17 0.55 -15.64
CA LEU A 257 14.05 1.18 -14.94
C LEU A 257 14.38 1.32 -13.46
N VAL A 258 14.31 2.54 -12.95
CA VAL A 258 14.33 2.81 -11.52
C VAL A 258 12.91 2.67 -10.99
N PRO A 259 12.68 1.87 -9.93
CA PRO A 259 11.37 1.78 -9.30
C PRO A 259 10.80 3.17 -8.95
N PRO A 260 9.49 3.39 -9.15
CA PRO A 260 8.84 4.66 -8.78
C PRO A 260 8.86 4.86 -7.26
N PHE A 261 8.79 6.11 -6.80
CA PHE A 261 8.57 6.42 -5.38
C PHE A 261 7.17 7.06 -5.24
N PRO A 262 6.12 6.28 -4.92
CA PRO A 262 4.78 6.84 -4.81
C PRO A 262 4.64 7.85 -3.67
N SER A 263 3.65 8.73 -3.78
CA SER A 263 3.28 9.64 -2.68
C SER A 263 2.35 8.94 -1.69
N ASN A 264 2.31 9.41 -0.44
CA ASN A 264 1.38 8.92 0.58
C ASN A 264 -0.07 9.00 0.10
N ASN A 265 -0.46 10.09 -0.57
CA ASN A 265 -1.79 10.23 -1.20
C ASN A 265 -2.09 9.11 -2.19
N HIS A 266 -1.12 8.72 -3.01
CA HIS A 266 -1.33 7.65 -3.98
C HIS A 266 -1.52 6.30 -3.30
N VAL A 267 -0.68 5.99 -2.31
CA VAL A 267 -0.73 4.72 -1.57
C VAL A 267 -2.02 4.60 -0.76
N ILE A 268 -2.38 5.64 -0.01
CA ILE A 268 -3.59 5.68 0.81
C ILE A 268 -4.83 5.60 -0.10
N GLY A 269 -4.91 6.44 -1.14
CA GLY A 269 -6.03 6.42 -2.07
C GLY A 269 -6.15 5.10 -2.84
N TYR A 270 -5.03 4.41 -3.10
CA TYR A 270 -5.05 3.07 -3.68
C TYR A 270 -5.74 2.07 -2.74
N LEU A 271 -5.33 2.00 -1.48
CA LEU A 271 -5.92 1.09 -0.48
C LEU A 271 -7.37 1.44 -0.17
N ASP A 272 -7.68 2.73 -0.04
CA ASP A 272 -9.05 3.22 0.12
C ASP A 272 -9.92 2.73 -1.03
N SER A 273 -9.43 2.83 -2.28
CA SER A 273 -10.16 2.36 -3.45
C SER A 273 -10.25 0.83 -3.58
N LEU A 274 -9.31 0.08 -2.99
CA LEU A 274 -9.25 -1.38 -3.05
C LEU A 274 -10.25 -2.01 -2.09
N TRP A 275 -10.41 -1.44 -0.90
CA TRP A 275 -11.25 -1.96 0.18
C TRP A 275 -12.35 -0.98 0.62
N HIS A 276 -12.82 -0.13 -0.30
CA HIS A 276 -13.80 0.91 -0.01
C HIS A 276 -15.16 0.39 0.51
N HIS A 277 -15.48 -0.88 0.28
CA HIS A 277 -16.73 -1.49 0.76
C HIS A 277 -16.58 -2.08 2.16
N GLU A 278 -15.36 -2.44 2.55
CA GLU A 278 -15.03 -3.10 3.80
C GLU A 278 -14.62 -2.10 4.88
N LEU A 279 -13.99 -0.98 4.49
CA LEU A 279 -13.51 0.02 5.43
C LEU A 279 -14.67 0.82 6.05
N PRO A 280 -14.74 0.94 7.40
CA PRO A 280 -15.81 1.68 8.08
C PRO A 280 -15.69 3.21 7.91
N SER A 281 -14.53 3.70 7.48
CA SER A 281 -14.26 5.11 7.21
C SER A 281 -13.16 5.20 6.16
N ARG A 282 -13.19 6.25 5.34
CA ARG A 282 -12.20 6.44 4.28
C ARG A 282 -10.86 6.83 4.86
N LEU A 283 -9.79 6.20 4.38
CA LEU A 283 -8.43 6.50 4.84
C LEU A 283 -7.99 7.90 4.41
N ASP A 284 -8.44 8.35 3.23
CA ASP A 284 -8.15 9.68 2.68
C ASP A 284 -8.72 10.81 3.57
N ASP A 285 -9.87 10.58 4.22
CA ASP A 285 -10.50 11.59 5.09
C ASP A 285 -9.60 11.85 6.32
N PHE A 286 -9.16 10.78 6.99
CA PHE A 286 -8.18 10.88 8.09
C PHE A 286 -6.89 11.56 7.63
N TYR A 287 -6.38 11.18 6.45
CA TYR A 287 -5.15 11.74 5.93
C TYR A 287 -5.26 13.26 5.69
N GLY A 288 -6.34 13.70 5.06
CA GLY A 288 -6.62 15.10 4.79
C GLY A 288 -6.77 15.93 6.07
N GLU A 289 -7.56 15.45 7.02
CA GLU A 289 -7.81 16.12 8.28
C GLU A 289 -6.54 16.23 9.13
N TYR A 290 -5.80 15.13 9.28
CA TYR A 290 -4.62 15.11 10.15
C TYR A 290 -3.43 15.87 9.55
N SER A 291 -3.45 16.12 8.25
CA SER A 291 -2.44 16.93 7.57
C SER A 291 -2.36 18.36 8.09
N PHE A 292 -3.46 18.91 8.60
CA PHE A 292 -3.43 20.22 9.25
C PHE A 292 -2.40 20.29 10.40
N PHE A 293 -2.26 19.20 11.16
CA PHE A 293 -1.47 19.19 12.39
C PHE A 293 0.04 19.05 12.18
N ILE A 294 0.50 18.70 10.98
CA ILE A 294 1.94 18.61 10.68
C ILE A 294 2.55 19.94 10.22
N HIS A 295 1.73 20.90 9.80
CA HIS A 295 2.20 22.18 9.33
C HIS A 295 2.46 23.12 10.51
N SER A 296 3.46 23.99 10.41
CA SER A 296 3.90 24.89 11.48
C SER A 296 2.99 26.11 11.71
N TYR A 297 1.68 25.96 11.51
CA TYR A 297 0.72 27.03 11.82
C TYR A 297 0.62 27.22 13.34
N PRO A 298 0.58 28.45 13.87
CA PRO A 298 0.34 28.66 15.30
C PRO A 298 -0.92 27.96 15.82
N SER A 299 -1.93 27.80 14.95
CA SER A 299 -3.19 27.09 15.23
C SER A 299 -3.05 25.56 15.34
N SER A 300 -1.93 24.97 14.91
CA SER A 300 -1.65 23.53 15.07
C SER A 300 -0.72 23.25 16.27
N TRP A 301 -0.28 24.30 16.98
CA TRP A 301 0.64 24.17 18.10
C TRP A 301 -0.12 23.87 19.39
N GLN A 302 0.44 23.00 20.24
CA GLN A 302 -0.01 22.89 21.61
C GLN A 302 0.63 24.00 22.44
N ILE A 303 -0.15 25.04 22.75
CA ILE A 303 0.36 26.17 23.55
C ILE A 303 0.23 25.90 25.05
N TYR A 304 -0.84 25.22 25.50
CA TYR A 304 -1.08 24.89 26.91
C TYR A 304 -1.73 23.52 27.07
N PRO A 305 -1.22 22.61 27.93
CA PRO A 305 -1.86 21.33 28.17
C PRO A 305 -3.24 21.50 28.82
N HIS A 306 -4.17 20.61 28.49
CA HIS A 306 -5.54 20.61 28.99
C HIS A 306 -6.30 21.92 28.72
N SER A 307 -6.13 22.46 27.50
CA SER A 307 -6.75 23.70 27.03
C SER A 307 -8.27 23.61 26.87
N SER A 308 -8.81 22.45 26.50
CA SER A 308 -10.23 22.31 26.17
C SER A 308 -10.78 20.91 26.44
N ILE A 309 -11.94 20.81 27.11
CA ILE A 309 -12.68 19.55 27.27
C ILE A 309 -13.17 19.03 25.91
N LEU A 310 -13.54 19.95 25.01
CA LEU A 310 -14.04 19.58 23.67
C LEU A 310 -12.95 18.90 22.84
N GLU A 311 -11.69 19.36 22.95
CA GLU A 311 -10.56 18.75 22.25
C GLU A 311 -10.34 17.30 22.67
N PHE A 312 -10.49 16.98 23.96
CA PHE A 312 -10.42 15.60 24.46
C PHE A 312 -11.55 14.73 23.94
N LYS A 313 -12.78 15.26 23.90
CA LYS A 313 -13.94 14.53 23.35
C LYS A 313 -13.76 14.22 21.87
N ILE A 314 -13.29 15.20 21.11
CA ILE A 314 -12.99 15.01 19.69
C ILE A 314 -11.86 13.98 19.53
N LEU A 315 -10.76 14.13 20.27
CA LEU A 315 -9.64 13.18 20.17
C LEU A 315 -10.06 11.75 20.51
N ALA A 316 -10.83 11.55 21.59
CA ALA A 316 -11.31 10.23 21.97
C ALA A 316 -12.17 9.59 20.86
N HIS A 317 -13.06 10.38 20.25
CA HIS A 317 -13.87 9.94 19.13
C HIS A 317 -13.03 9.62 17.87
N GLU A 318 -12.06 10.46 17.55
CA GLU A 318 -11.19 10.27 16.38
C GLU A 318 -10.27 9.07 16.54
N ILE A 319 -9.70 8.84 17.73
CA ILE A 319 -8.89 7.65 18.04
C ILE A 319 -9.72 6.37 17.90
N ASP A 320 -10.98 6.37 18.38
CA ASP A 320 -11.88 5.23 18.23
C ASP A 320 -12.21 4.94 16.75
N ARG A 321 -12.61 5.96 15.98
CA ARG A 321 -12.86 5.79 14.54
C ARG A 321 -11.63 5.29 13.80
N PHE A 322 -10.47 5.86 14.12
CA PHE A 322 -9.20 5.50 13.52
C PHE A 322 -8.77 4.08 13.87
N SER A 323 -8.94 3.63 15.11
CA SER A 323 -8.60 2.28 15.54
C SER A 323 -9.45 1.24 14.82
N HIS A 324 -10.74 1.53 14.60
CA HIS A 324 -11.61 0.65 13.81
C HIS A 324 -11.14 0.56 12.35
N ALA A 325 -10.89 1.69 11.69
CA ALA A 325 -10.45 1.71 10.30
C ALA A 325 -9.10 1.01 10.07
N THR A 326 -8.11 1.28 10.94
CA THR A 326 -6.77 0.65 10.84
C THR A 326 -6.80 -0.84 11.19
N SER A 327 -7.64 -1.24 12.15
CA SER A 327 -7.85 -2.66 12.44
C SER A 327 -8.48 -3.40 11.25
N THR A 328 -9.54 -2.85 10.66
CA THR A 328 -10.17 -3.42 9.47
C THR A 328 -9.21 -3.49 8.30
N LEU A 329 -8.35 -2.47 8.11
CA LEU A 329 -7.31 -2.50 7.08
C LEU A 329 -6.37 -3.71 7.25
N ILE A 330 -5.90 -3.97 8.46
CA ILE A 330 -5.02 -5.11 8.76
C ILE A 330 -5.77 -6.44 8.60
N GLU A 331 -7.03 -6.52 9.03
CA GLU A 331 -7.87 -7.72 8.85
C GLU A 331 -8.13 -8.04 7.37
N GLN A 332 -8.39 -7.04 6.53
CA GLN A 332 -8.56 -7.22 5.08
C GLN A 332 -7.25 -7.64 4.40
N TYR A 333 -6.13 -7.05 4.84
CA TYR A 333 -4.81 -7.49 4.44
C TYR A 333 -4.58 -8.96 4.79
N LEU A 334 -4.80 -9.37 6.05
CA LEU A 334 -4.65 -10.77 6.50
C LEU A 334 -5.58 -11.72 5.73
N THR A 335 -6.82 -11.32 5.47
CA THR A 335 -7.76 -12.11 4.65
C THR A 335 -7.25 -12.31 3.23
N THR A 336 -6.70 -11.27 2.61
CA THR A 336 -6.08 -11.33 1.28
C THR A 336 -4.83 -12.21 1.30
N TYR A 337 -4.05 -12.08 2.37
CA TYR A 337 -2.85 -12.84 2.63
C TYR A 337 -3.13 -14.34 2.81
N HIS A 338 -4.28 -14.73 3.37
CA HIS A 338 -4.69 -16.14 3.54
C HIS A 338 -5.24 -16.80 2.28
N ARG A 339 -5.72 -16.01 1.32
CA ARG A 339 -6.30 -16.53 0.06
C ARG A 339 -5.23 -16.90 -0.96
N ASN A 340 -4.05 -16.30 -0.86
CA ASN A 340 -2.90 -16.51 -1.71
C ASN A 340 -1.89 -17.44 -1.04
#